data_AF-A0A1H0VI83-F1
#
_entry.id   AF-A0A1H0VI83-F1
#
_cell.length_a   1.000
_cell.length_b   1.000
_cell.length_c   1.000
_cell.angle_alpha   90.00
_cell.angle_beta   90.00
_cell.angle_gamma   90.00
#
_symmetry.space_group_name_H-M   'P 1'
#
loop_
_entity.id
_entity.type
_entity.pdbx_description
1 polymer ?
#
loop_
_entity_poly.entity_id
_entity_poly.type
_entity_poly.pdbx_seq_one_letter_code
_entity_poly.pdbx_strand_id
1 'polypeptide(L)' 'MRKIREVLRLKYELNCSNREIGLSCGIGRSTVGDYIQRVKLAGLKWP' A
#
# COMPACT_ATOMS: atom_id res chain seq x y z
N MET A 1 -6.61 7.08 -6.36
CA MET A 1 -6.07 5.98 -7.20
C MET A 1 -4.53 5.92 -7.28
N ARG A 2 -3.76 7.01 -7.41
CA ARG A 2 -2.28 6.94 -7.55
C ARG A 2 -1.57 6.39 -6.31
N LYS A 3 -1.87 6.91 -5.10
CA LYS A 3 -1.24 6.46 -3.85
C LYS A 3 -1.49 4.98 -3.50
N ILE A 4 -2.69 4.44 -3.75
CA ILE A 4 -2.98 3.01 -3.51
C ILE A 4 -2.11 2.13 -4.41
N ARG A 5 -1.96 2.50 -5.68
CA ARG A 5 -1.08 1.79 -6.60
C ARG A 5 0.38 1.86 -6.15
N GLU A 6 0.84 3.03 -5.73
CA GLU A 6 2.20 3.20 -5.20
C GLU A 6 2.45 2.34 -3.95
N VAL A 7 1.49 2.32 -3.02
CA VAL A 7 1.52 1.48 -1.81
C VAL A 7 1.61 0.00 -2.18
N LEU A 8 0.78 -0.46 -3.12
CA LEU A 8 0.80 -1.84 -3.59
C LEU A 8 2.11 -2.16 -4.31
N ARG A 9 2.60 -1.28 -5.17
CA ARG A 9 3.88 -1.42 -5.86
C ARG A 9 5.03 -1.58 -4.86
N LEU A 10 5.15 -0.67 -3.90
CA LEU A 10 6.19 -0.73 -2.87
C LEU A 10 6.05 -1.99 -2.00
N LYS A 11 4.82 -2.47 -1.77
CA LYS A 11 4.58 -3.69 -0.97
C LYS A 11 4.90 -4.98 -1.73
N TYR A 12 4.50 -5.08 -3.00
CA TYR A 12 4.56 -6.30 -3.78
C TYR A 12 5.80 -6.39 -4.68
N GLU A 13 6.27 -5.28 -5.29
CA GLU A 13 7.51 -5.28 -6.07
C GLU A 13 8.75 -5.16 -5.17
N LEU A 14 8.72 -4.23 -4.21
CA LEU A 14 9.89 -3.87 -3.40
C LEU A 14 9.91 -4.53 -2.01
N ASN A 15 8.86 -5.28 -1.65
CA ASN A 15 8.71 -5.94 -0.34
C ASN A 15 8.90 -5.00 0.87
N CYS A 16 8.65 -3.70 0.69
CA CYS A 16 8.85 -2.71 1.74
C CYS A 16 7.93 -2.93 2.94
N SER A 17 8.40 -2.53 4.11
CA SER A 17 7.59 -2.50 5.32
C SER A 17 6.53 -1.41 5.23
N ASN A 18 5.38 -1.60 5.87
CA ASN A 18 4.28 -0.62 5.87
C ASN A 18 4.74 0.76 6.39
N ARG A 19 5.79 0.78 7.22
CA ARG A 19 6.42 1.99 7.75
C ARG A 19 7.21 2.75 6.68
N GLU A 20 7.99 2.05 5.86
CA GLU A 20 8.74 2.63 4.73
C GLU A 20 7.80 3.12 3.64
N ILE A 21 6.75 2.34 3.35
CA ILE A 21 5.70 2.72 2.42
C ILE A 21 5.03 4.03 2.88
N GLY A 22 4.74 4.14 4.18
CA GLY A 22 4.18 5.36 4.75
C GLY A 22 5.10 6.57 4.60
N LEU A 23 6.39 6.40 4.82
CA LEU A 23 7.40 7.45 4.62
C LEU A 23 7.51 7.87 3.14
N SER A 24 7.56 6.89 2.23
CA SER A 24 7.70 7.13 0.79
C SER A 24 6.46 7.78 0.18
N CYS A 25 5.26 7.33 0.56
CA CYS A 25 3.99 7.88 0.07
C CYS A 25 3.47 9.09 0.87
N GLY A 26 4.15 9.47 1.95
CA GLY A 26 3.72 10.53 2.88
C GLY A 26 2.36 10.25 3.52
N ILE A 27 2.11 9.00 3.93
CA ILE A 27 0.86 8.57 4.59
C ILE A 27 1.16 7.82 5.88
N GLY A 28 0.25 7.92 6.85
CA GLY A 28 0.41 7.19 8.12
C GLY A 28 0.39 5.67 7.92
N ARG A 29 1.15 4.94 8.76
CA ARG A 29 1.19 3.47 8.72
C ARG A 29 -0.19 2.82 8.79
N SER A 30 -1.11 3.45 9.53
CA SER A 30 -2.49 3.01 9.72
C SER A 30 -3.22 3.04 8.38
N THR A 31 -3.10 4.17 7.67
CA THR A 31 -3.68 4.37 6.34
C THR A 31 -3.11 3.42 5.29
N VAL A 32 -1.82 3.06 5.39
CA VAL A 32 -1.23 2.01 4.54
C VAL A 32 -1.93 0.67 4.78
N GLY A 33 -2.13 0.30 6.04
CA GLY A 33 -2.86 -0.91 6.42
C GLY A 33 -4.30 -0.90 5.91
N ASP A 34 -5.02 0.20 6.13
CA ASP A 34 -6.39 0.39 5.63
C ASP A 34 -6.46 0.24 4.11
N TYR A 35 -5.49 0.78 3.37
CA TYR A 35 -5.47 0.64 1.91
C TYR A 35 -5.21 -0.80 1.48
N ILE A 36 -4.24 -1.49 2.08
CA ILE A 36 -3.98 -2.91 1.78
C ILE A 36 -5.22 -3.75 2.07
N GLN A 37 -5.87 -3.51 3.21
CA GLN A 37 -7.06 -4.24 3.63
C GLN A 37 -8.24 -3.95 2.72
N ARG A 38 -8.46 -2.69 2.33
CA ARG A 38 -9.52 -2.30 1.39
C ARG A 38 -9.30 -2.89 -0.01
N VAL A 39 -8.05 -2.95 -0.47
CA VAL A 39 -7.67 -3.58 -1.75
C VAL A 39 -7.91 -5.09 -1.69
N LYS A 40 -7.53 -5.74 -0.59
CA LYS A 40 -7.78 -7.17 -0.34
C LYS A 40 -9.28 -7.48 -0.29
N LEU A 41 -10.07 -6.64 0.36
CA LEU A 41 -11.54 -6.75 0.41
C LEU A 41 -12.18 -6.53 -0.96
N ALA A 42 -11.63 -5.62 -1.77
CA ALA A 42 -12.08 -5.38 -3.14
C ALA A 42 -11.69 -6.52 -4.10
N GLY A 43 -10.94 -7.55 -3.65
CA GLY A 43 -10.44 -8.61 -4.51
C GLY A 43 -9.43 -8.15 -5.57
N LEU A 44 -9.00 -6.89 -5.49
CA LEU A 44 -8.03 -6.32 -6.41
C LEU A 44 -6.65 -6.77 -5.95
N LYS A 45 -6.00 -7.67 -6.69
CA LYS A 45 -4.57 -7.93 -6.52
C LYS A 45 -3.79 -6.95 -7.38
N TRP A 46 -2.65 -6.51 -6.86
CA TRP A 46 -1.63 -5.89 -7.68
C TRP A 46 -1.25 -6.87 -8.81
N PRO A 47 -1.26 -6.47 -10.09
CA PRO A 47 -0.82 -7.31 -11.21
C PRO A 47 0.70 -7.52 -11.21
#